data_AF-A0A3S3P975-F1
#
_entry.id   AF-A0A3S3P975-F1
#
_cell.length_a   1.000
_cell.length_b   1.000
_cell.length_c   1.000
_cell.angle_alpha   90.00
_cell.angle_beta   90.00
_cell.angle_gamma   90.00
#
_symmetry.space_group_name_H-M   'P 1'
#
loop_
_entity.id
_entity.type
_entity.pdbx_description
1 polymer ?
#
loop_
_entity_poly.entity_id
_entity_poly.type
_entity_poly.pdbx_seq_one_letter_code
_entity_poly.pdbx_strand_id
1 'polypeptide(L)'
;MALSNTIGSNIFDIEVCLSLPWFIKTVIFGESIHLHDKNLVVCVIILFASVWISISLLSITRWRLTKTLGSSFILFYLAFI
;
A
#
# COMPACT_ATOMS: atom_id res chain seq x y z
N MET A 1 -15.58 6.23 -9.44
CA MET A 1 -15.88 4.86 -8.99
C MET A 1 -14.70 3.91 -9.17
N ALA A 2 -14.00 3.88 -10.32
CA ALA A 2 -12.83 3.02 -10.50
C ALA A 2 -11.70 3.30 -9.50
N LEU A 3 -11.31 4.57 -9.32
CA LEU A 3 -10.17 4.94 -8.48
C LEU A 3 -10.36 4.63 -6.99
N SER A 4 -11.56 4.84 -6.45
CA SER A 4 -11.89 4.49 -5.07
C SER A 4 -11.86 2.98 -4.85
N ASN A 5 -12.23 2.19 -5.86
CA ASN A 5 -12.15 0.73 -5.79
C ASN A 5 -10.68 0.25 -5.81
N THR A 6 -9.84 0.86 -6.64
CA THR A 6 -8.41 0.53 -6.70
C THR A 6 -7.69 0.91 -5.40
N ILE A 7 -7.96 2.09 -4.84
CA ILE A 7 -7.37 2.52 -3.57
C ILE A 7 -7.89 1.68 -2.41
N GLY A 8 -9.19 1.43 -2.36
CA GLY A 8 -9.82 0.63 -1.31
C GLY A 8 -9.33 -0.82 -1.29
N SER A 9 -9.23 -1.46 -2.47
CA SER A 9 -8.71 -2.83 -2.59
C SER A 9 -7.25 -2.91 -2.15
N ASN A 10 -6.41 -1.94 -2.54
CA ASN A 10 -4.98 -1.96 -2.20
C ASN A 10 -4.74 -1.73 -0.69
N ILE A 11 -5.49 -0.81 -0.08
CA ILE A 11 -5.45 -0.60 1.38
C ILE A 11 -5.93 -1.85 2.12
N PHE A 12 -7.03 -2.45 1.66
CA PHE A 12 -7.60 -3.65 2.27
C PHE A 12 -6.66 -4.85 2.15
N ASP A 13 -6.04 -5.07 0.99
CA ASP A 13 -5.08 -6.17 0.81
C ASP A 13 -3.85 -6.01 1.71
N ILE A 14 -3.34 -4.79 1.87
CA ILE A 14 -2.16 -4.53 2.70
C ILE A 14 -2.49 -4.61 4.20
N GLU A 15 -3.60 -4.03 4.67
CA GLU A 15 -3.92 -4.04 6.09
C GLU A 15 -4.58 -5.33 6.55
N VAL A 16 -5.49 -5.89 5.75
CA VAL A 16 -6.28 -7.06 6.13
C VAL A 16 -5.65 -8.33 5.57
N CYS A 17 -5.42 -8.43 4.26
CA CYS A 17 -4.91 -9.68 3.68
C CYS A 17 -3.45 -10.00 4.07
N LEU A 18 -2.61 -9.00 4.40
CA LEU A 18 -1.24 -9.23 4.84
C LEU A 18 -1.11 -9.38 6.37
N SER A 19 -1.79 -8.52 7.14
CA SER A 19 -1.64 -8.52 8.61
C SER A 19 -2.42 -9.65 9.28
N LEU A 20 -3.55 -10.07 8.72
CA LEU A 20 -4.45 -11.04 9.34
C LEU A 20 -3.85 -12.47 9.31
N PRO A 21 -3.24 -12.97 8.22
CA PRO A 21 -2.53 -14.25 8.25
C PRO A 21 -1.33 -14.25 9.20
N TRP A 22 -0.63 -13.11 9.29
CA TRP A 22 0.47 -12.94 10.23
C TRP A 22 0.01 -12.96 11.68
N PHE A 23 -1.11 -12.31 11.98
CA PHE A 23 -1.74 -12.34 13.30
C PHE A 23 -2.25 -13.74 13.68
N ILE A 24 -2.86 -14.46 12.73
CA ILE A 24 -3.28 -15.84 12.95
C ILE A 24 -2.07 -16.72 13.24
N LYS A 25 -0.97 -16.55 12.49
CA LYS A 25 0.26 -17.33 12.68
C LYS A 25 0.88 -17.09 14.06
N THR A 26 0.96 -15.84 14.54
CA THR A 26 1.47 -15.56 15.89
C THR A 26 0.59 -16.14 16.98
N VAL A 27 -0.74 -16.11 16.82
CA VAL A 27 -1.69 -16.66 17.79
C VAL A 27 -1.63 -18.19 17.84
N ILE A 28 -1.51 -18.87 16.70
CA ILE A 28 -1.49 -20.34 16.63
C ILE A 28 -0.14 -20.91 17.05
N PHE A 29 0.97 -20.36 16.55
CA PHE A 29 2.30 -20.92 16.78
C PHE A 29 2.98 -20.40 18.05
N GLY A 30 2.49 -19.30 18.66
CA GLY A 30 3.00 -18.76 19.92
C GLY A 30 4.44 -18.21 19.87
N GLU A 31 5.16 -18.41 18.77
CA GLU A 31 6.48 -17.85 18.54
C GLU A 31 6.38 -16.40 18.04
N SER A 32 7.17 -15.52 18.65
CA SER A 32 7.45 -14.20 18.11
C SER A 32 8.13 -14.40 16.76
N ILE A 33 7.41 -14.10 15.68
CA ILE A 33 7.95 -14.31 14.34
C ILE A 33 9.13 -13.35 14.18
N HIS A 34 10.34 -13.87 14.31
CA HIS A 34 11.56 -13.14 14.05
C HIS A 34 11.66 -12.90 12.55
N LEU A 35 11.13 -11.76 12.12
CA LEU A 35 11.34 -11.18 10.79
C LEU A 35 12.83 -10.86 10.62
N HIS A 36 13.65 -11.88 10.40
CA HIS A 36 15.08 -11.72 10.11
C HIS A 36 15.31 -11.23 8.68
N ASP A 37 14.28 -11.34 7.83
CA ASP A 37 14.27 -10.81 6.48
C ASP A 37 14.00 -9.31 6.51
N LYS A 38 15.07 -8.52 6.60
CA LYS A 38 15.04 -7.05 6.40
C LYS A 38 14.23 -6.66 5.16
N ASN A 39 14.24 -7.52 4.13
CA ASN A 39 13.51 -7.33 2.88
C ASN A 39 12.00 -7.24 3.09
N LEU A 40 11.42 -8.01 4.01
CA LEU A 40 9.97 -8.05 4.23
C LEU A 40 9.49 -6.76 4.88
N VAL A 41 10.23 -6.27 5.88
CA VAL A 41 9.97 -4.97 6.53
C VAL A 41 10.12 -3.82 5.52
N VAL A 42 11.15 -3.87 4.67
CA VAL A 42 11.37 -2.87 3.60
C VAL A 42 10.21 -2.88 2.59
N CYS A 43 9.75 -4.06 2.15
CA CYS A 43 8.59 -4.19 1.27
C CYS A 43 7.33 -3.59 1.89
N VAL A 44 7.04 -3.89 3.16
CA VAL A 44 5.88 -3.34 3.87
C VAL A 44 5.96 -1.80 3.98
N ILE A 45 7.14 -1.26 4.30
CA ILE A 45 7.34 0.21 4.37
C ILE A 45 7.12 0.87 3.01
N ILE A 46 7.67 0.30 1.93
CA ILE A 46 7.52 0.85 0.57
C ILE A 46 6.06 0.76 0.11
N LEU A 47 5.38 -0.35 0.40
CA LEU A 47 3.96 -0.53 0.13
C LEU A 47 3.12 0.51 0.86
N PHE A 48 3.35 0.70 2.16
CA PHE A 48 2.63 1.71 2.95
C PHE A 48 2.92 3.13 2.45
N ALA A 49 4.17 3.44 2.11
CA ALA A 49 4.56 4.72 1.54
C ALA A 49 3.85 5.00 0.20
N SER A 50 3.71 3.99 -0.67
CA SER A 50 3.03 4.15 -1.97
C SER A 50 1.55 4.55 -1.82
N VAL A 51 0.86 4.00 -0.82
CA VAL A 51 -0.54 4.32 -0.50
C VAL A 51 -0.64 5.74 0.05
N TRP A 52 0.24 6.09 1.01
CA TRP A 52 0.29 7.44 1.57
C TRP A 52 0.52 8.51 0.51
N ILE A 53 1.52 8.31 -0.35
CA ILE A 53 1.83 9.22 -1.46
C ILE A 53 0.61 9.37 -2.39
N SER A 54 -0.07 8.27 -2.71
CA SER A 54 -1.27 8.27 -3.55
C SER A 54 -2.40 9.09 -2.92
N ILE A 55 -2.68 8.88 -1.63
CA ILE A 55 -3.70 9.63 -0.89
C ILE A 55 -3.32 11.12 -0.77
N SER A 56 -2.06 11.44 -0.48
CA SER A 56 -1.57 12.81 -0.39
C SER A 56 -1.71 13.55 -1.72
N LEU A 57 -1.32 12.93 -2.85
CA LEU A 57 -1.52 13.48 -4.20
C LEU A 57 -2.99 13.76 -4.49
N LEU A 58 -3.88 12.84 -4.12
CA LEU A 58 -5.33 13.01 -4.28
C LEU A 58 -5.89 14.15 -3.41
N SER A 59 -5.40 14.27 -2.18
CA SER A 59 -5.80 15.32 -1.24
C SER A 59 -5.38 16.71 -1.73
N ILE A 60 -4.13 16.85 -2.21
CA ILE A 60 -3.62 18.10 -2.81
C ILE A 60 -4.46 18.50 -4.03
N THR A 61 -4.93 17.52 -4.81
CA THR A 61 -5.75 17.78 -6.00
C THR A 61 -7.25 17.91 -5.67
N ARG A 62 -7.61 18.16 -4.40
CA ARG A 62 -8.99 18.39 -3.94
C ARG A 62 -9.94 17.24 -4.32
N TRP A 63 -9.46 16.00 -4.35
CA TRP A 63 -10.24 14.83 -4.75
C TRP A 63 -10.77 14.89 -6.20
N ARG A 64 -10.22 15.79 -7.04
CA ARG A 64 -10.56 15.91 -8.45
C ARG A 64 -9.57 15.16 -9.33
N LEU A 65 -10.05 14.12 -10.00
CA LEU A 65 -9.29 13.43 -11.03
C LEU A 65 -9.06 14.37 -12.23
N THR A 66 -7.87 14.95 -12.27
CA THR A 66 -7.43 15.80 -13.37
C THR A 66 -6.46 15.01 -14.24
N LYS A 67 -6.42 15.24 -15.57
CA LYS A 67 -5.50 14.54 -16.49
C LYS A 67 -4.03 14.63 -16.06
N THR A 68 -3.65 15.72 -15.41
CA THR A 68 -2.33 15.94 -14.80
C THR A 68 -2.00 14.94 -13.69
N LEU A 69 -2.96 14.60 -12.81
CA LEU A 69 -2.76 13.56 -11.78
C LEU A 69 -2.50 12.19 -12.40
N GLY A 70 -3.28 11.83 -13.43
CA GLY A 70 -3.11 10.57 -14.14
C GLY A 70 -1.73 10.44 -14.78
N SER A 71 -1.23 11.52 -15.40
CA SER A 71 0.13 11.55 -15.97
C SER A 71 1.21 11.42 -14.89
N SER A 72 1.03 12.06 -13.72
CA SER A 72 1.97 11.92 -12.60
C SER A 72 2.03 10.49 -12.06
N PHE A 73 0.89 9.80 -11.95
CA PHE A 73 0.87 8.40 -11.52
C PHE A 73 1.58 7.47 -12.51
N ILE A 74 1.43 7.70 -13.82
CA ILE A 74 2.14 6.94 -14.86
C ILE A 74 3.65 7.17 -14.76
N LEU A 75 4.10 8.41 -14.55
CA LEU A 75 5.52 8.73 -14.34
C LEU A 75 6.10 8.05 -13.10
N PHE A 76 5.37 8.10 -11.97
CA PHE A 76 5.79 7.40 -10.75
C PHE A 76 5.85 5.89 -10.95
N TYR A 77 4.90 5.31 -11.68
CA TYR A 77 4.90 3.89 -12.00
C TYR A 77 6.09 3.50 -12.87
N LEU A 78 6.43 4.29 -13.89
CA LEU A 78 7.60 4.07 -14.74
C LEU A 78 8.93 4.23 -14.00
N ALA A 79 8.98 5.07 -12.95
CA ALA A 79 10.16 5.22 -12.10
C ALA A 79 10.29 4.09 -11.05
N PHE A 80 9.19 3.39 -10.76
CA PHE A 80 9.15 2.27 -9.83
C PHE A 80 9.48 0.92 -10.50
N ILE A 81 9.09 0.76 -11.77
CA ILE A 81 9.60 -0.30 -12.66
C ILE A 81 11.11 -0.13 -12.84
#